data_AF-A0A2K4G552-F1
#
_entry.id   AF-A0A2K4G552-F1
#
_cell.length_a   1.000
_cell.length_b   1.000
_cell.length_c   1.000
_cell.angle_alpha   90.00
_cell.angle_beta   90.00
_cell.angle_gamma   90.00
#
_symmetry.space_group_name_H-M   'P 1'
#
loop_
_entity.id
_entity.type
_entity.pdbx_description
1 polymer ?
#
loop_
_entity_poly.entity_id
_entity_poly.type
_entity_poly.pdbx_seq_one_letter_code
_entity_poly.pdbx_strand_id
1 'polypeptide(L)' 'MKPTIITLGLLAVLAGCTTAGPYVTNISSDGRNGLNIEKCAVKMNAFMGTVSTTECTSQNVQLSRSN' A
#
# COMPACT_ATOMS: atom_id res chain seq x y z
N MET A 1 13.69 -28.61 -23.94
CA MET A 1 12.72 -27.54 -24.28
C MET A 1 11.50 -27.55 -23.37
N LYS A 2 10.85 -28.71 -23.18
CA LYS A 2 9.61 -28.85 -22.37
C LYS A 2 9.73 -28.57 -20.86
N PRO A 3 10.81 -28.93 -20.13
CA PRO A 3 10.85 -28.69 -18.68
C PRO A 3 11.00 -27.20 -18.35
N THR A 4 11.68 -26.43 -19.21
CA THR A 4 12.02 -25.02 -18.99
C THR A 4 10.78 -24.12 -18.91
N ILE A 5 9.73 -24.41 -19.70
CA ILE A 5 8.48 -23.64 -19.71
C ILE A 5 7.71 -23.85 -18.40
N ILE A 6 7.72 -25.08 -17.86
CA ILE A 6 7.07 -25.41 -16.59
C ILE A 6 7.77 -24.67 -15.43
N THR A 7 9.11 -24.64 -15.45
CA THR A 7 9.89 -23.93 -14.42
C THR A 7 9.64 -22.42 -14.47
N LEU A 8 9.54 -21.82 -15.66
CA LEU A 8 9.28 -20.39 -15.82
C LEU A 8 7.88 -20.00 -15.34
N GLY A 9 6.87 -20.83 -15.63
CA GLY A 9 5.51 -20.64 -15.15
C GLY A 9 5.42 -20.70 -13.62
N LEU A 10 6.16 -21.59 -12.97
CA LEU A 10 6.17 -21.72 -11.52
C LEU A 10 6.80 -20.51 -10.82
N LEU A 11 7.87 -19.92 -11.39
CA LEU A 11 8.46 -18.68 -10.86
C LEU A 11 7.51 -17.48 -10.97
N ALA A 12 6.67 -17.43 -12.02
CA ALA A 12 5.73 -16.33 -12.19
C ALA A 12 4.64 -16.29 -11.10
N VAL A 13 4.24 -17.46 -10.56
CA VAL A 13 3.24 -17.53 -9.46
C VAL A 13 3.78 -16.96 -8.16
N LEU A 14 5.09 -17.05 -7.92
CA LEU A 14 5.76 -16.47 -6.75
C LEU A 14 5.94 -14.95 -6.84
N ALA A 15 5.83 -14.38 -8.04
CA ALA A 15 5.99 -12.95 -8.30
C ALA A 15 4.65 -12.18 -8.31
N GLY A 16 3.56 -12.78 -7.80
CA GLY A 16 2.29 -12.07 -7.63
C GLY A 16 2.47 -10.79 -6.81
N CYS A 17 1.95 -9.66 -7.30
CA CYS A 17 2.04 -8.36 -6.64
C CYS A 17 1.34 -8.42 -5.27
N THR A 18 2.10 -8.59 -4.18
CA THR A 18 1.54 -8.66 -2.82
C THR A 18 1.39 -7.30 -2.14
N THR A 19 1.73 -6.21 -2.83
CA THR A 19 1.55 -4.85 -2.34
C THR A 19 0.26 -4.27 -2.92
N ALA A 20 -0.71 -3.97 -2.07
CA ALA A 20 -1.84 -3.14 -2.47
C ALA A 20 -1.47 -1.66 -2.27
N GLY A 21 -1.91 -0.80 -3.20
CA GLY A 21 -1.57 0.63 -3.21
C GLY A 21 -1.96 1.37 -1.93
N PRO A 22 -1.42 2.59 -1.74
CA PRO A 22 -1.59 3.34 -0.51
C PRO A 22 -3.06 3.72 -0.28
N TYR A 23 -3.60 3.38 0.88
CA TYR A 23 -4.94 3.73 1.34
C TYR A 23 -4.85 4.64 2.56
N VAL A 24 -5.92 5.42 2.80
CA VAL A 24 -5.98 6.32 3.95
C VAL A 24 -6.10 5.48 5.22
N THR A 25 -5.10 5.55 6.09
CA THR A 25 -5.07 4.87 7.39
C THR A 25 -5.56 5.77 8.51
N ASN A 26 -5.31 7.08 8.39
CA ASN A 26 -5.66 8.03 9.43
C ASN A 26 -6.01 9.40 8.84
N ILE A 27 -6.97 10.07 9.46
CA ILE A 27 -7.30 11.47 9.19
C ILE A 27 -7.39 12.16 10.55
N SER A 28 -6.46 13.06 10.82
CA SER A 28 -6.45 13.86 12.05
C SER A 28 -6.48 15.35 11.73
N SER A 29 -7.01 16.15 12.65
CA SER A 29 -6.97 17.61 12.55
C SER A 29 -5.55 18.11 12.89
N ASP A 30 -5.03 19.07 12.13
CA ASP A 30 -3.75 19.72 12.43
C ASP A 30 -3.87 20.89 13.43
N GLY A 31 -5.09 21.20 13.88
CA GLY A 31 -5.38 22.30 14.83
C GLY A 31 -5.35 23.71 14.22
N ARG A 32 -5.05 23.84 12.92
CA ARG A 32 -4.88 25.11 12.19
C ARG A 32 -5.65 25.08 10.86
N ASN A 33 -6.87 24.53 10.88
CA ASN A 33 -7.76 24.40 9.71
C ASN A 33 -7.21 23.50 8.58
N GLY A 34 -6.22 22.66 8.89
CA GLY A 34 -5.75 21.59 8.02
C GLY A 34 -6.10 20.20 8.55
N LEU A 35 -6.00 19.22 7.65
CA LEU A 35 -6.09 17.79 7.96
C LEU A 35 -4.74 17.15 7.70
N ASN A 36 -4.27 16.36 8.64
CA ASN A 36 -3.17 15.44 8.43
C ASN A 36 -3.75 14.09 7.97
N ILE A 37 -3.48 13.74 6.72
CA ILE A 37 -3.93 12.49 6.10
C ILE A 37 -2.73 11.56 6.05
N GLU A 38 -2.84 10.43 6.74
CA GLU A 38 -1.88 9.35 6.68
C GLU A 38 -2.34 8.31 5.65
N LYS A 39 -1.43 7.91 4.76
CA LYS A 39 -1.65 6.84 3.80
C LYS A 39 -0.56 5.79 3.92
N CYS A 40 -0.94 4.54 4.07
CA CYS A 40 0.00 3.41 4.07
C CYS A 40 -0.36 2.43 2.96
N ALA A 41 0.64 1.75 2.42
CA ALA A 41 0.44 0.57 1.61
C ALA A 41 0.30 -0.66 2.51
N VAL A 42 -0.39 -1.69 2.04
CA VAL A 42 -0.38 -3.01 2.69
C VAL A 42 0.47 -3.95 1.88
N LYS A 43 1.40 -4.61 2.56
CA LYS A 43 2.23 -5.65 2.02
C LYS A 43 1.80 -6.98 2.62
N MET A 44 1.32 -7.86 1.76
CA MET A 44 1.07 -9.26 2.12
C MET A 44 2.37 -10.05 2.00
N ASN A 45 2.80 -10.67 3.08
CA ASN A 45 3.84 -11.68 3.03
C ASN A 45 3.17 -13.02 2.78
N ALA A 46 3.10 -13.43 1.51
CA ALA A 46 2.45 -14.69 1.12
C ALA A 46 3.13 -15.94 1.72
N PHE A 47 4.42 -15.86 2.08
CA PHE A 47 5.13 -16.96 2.72
C PHE A 47 4.76 -17.12 4.20
N MET A 48 4.63 -16.00 4.93
CA MET A 48 4.26 -16.01 6.34
C MET A 48 2.75 -15.93 6.59
N GLY A 49 1.94 -15.70 5.54
CA GLY A 49 0.50 -15.47 5.66
C GLY A 49 0.14 -14.20 6.43
N THR A 50 1.08 -13.25 6.56
CA THR A 50 0.88 -12.03 7.35
C THR A 50 0.61 -10.83 6.44
N VAL A 51 -0.28 -9.95 6.89
CA VAL A 51 -0.51 -8.64 6.26
C VAL A 51 0.12 -7.59 7.15
N SER A 52 0.98 -6.75 6.58
CA SER A 52 1.65 -5.67 7.29
C SER A 52 1.42 -4.34 6.60
N THR A 53 1.29 -3.28 7.38
CA THR A 53 1.26 -1.91 6.87
C THR A 53 2.69 -1.44 6.63
N THR A 54 2.95 -0.90 5.45
CA THR A 54 4.27 -0.46 5.00
C THR A 54 4.14 0.84 4.21
N GLU A 55 5.25 1.56 4.02
CA GLU A 55 5.27 2.77 3.18
C GLU A 55 4.21 3.82 3.58
N CYS A 56 4.16 4.12 4.89
CA CYS A 56 3.29 5.17 5.41
C CYS A 56 3.83 6.55 5.05
N THR A 57 2.96 7.38 4.51
CA THR A 57 3.23 8.78 4.15
C THR A 57 2.17 9.68 4.78
N SER A 58 2.60 10.81 5.33
CA SER A 58 1.69 11.79 5.94
C SER A 58 1.66 13.03 5.08
N GLN A 59 0.47 13.50 4.73
CA GLN A 59 0.25 14.71 3.94
C GLN A 59 -0.63 15.67 4.72
N ASN A 60 -0.20 16.92 4.84
CA ASN A 60 -1.03 17.99 5.38
C ASN A 60 -1.82 18.64 4.24
N VAL A 61 -3.13 18.74 4.41
CA VAL A 61 -4.06 19.35 3.45
C VAL A 61 -4.76 20.51 4.13
N GLN A 62 -4.63 21.71 3.58
CA GLN A 62 -5.34 22.89 4.08
C GLN A 62 -6.76 22.95 3.52
N LEU A 63 -7.73 23.17 4.40
CA LEU A 63 -9.14 23.23 4.01
C LEU A 63 -9.50 24.67 3.64
N SER A 64 -9.68 24.96 2.35
CA SER A 64 -10.29 26.21 1.90
C SER A 64 -11.77 26.00 1.63
N ARG A 65 -12.63 26.81 2.26
CA ARG A 65 -14.05 26.85 1.90
C ARG A 65 -14.21 27.75 0.66
N SER A 66 -14.54 27.15 -0.49
CA SER A 66 -15.07 27.93 -1.61
C SER A 66 -16.56 28.15 -1.37
N ASN A 67 -17.00 29.41 -1.36
CA ASN A 67 -18.41 29.78 -1.26
C ASN A 67 -19.05 29.83 -2.64
#